data_AF-A0A8T5LCU0-F1
#
_entry.id   AF-A0A8T5LCU0-F1
#
_cell.length_a   1.000
_cell.length_b   1.000
_cell.length_c   1.000
_cell.angle_alpha   90.00
_cell.angle_beta   90.00
_cell.angle_gamma   90.00
#
_symmetry.space_group_name_H-M   'P 1'
#
loop_
_entity.id
_entity.type
_entity.pdbx_description
1 polymer ?
#
loop_
_entity_poly.entity_id
_entity_poly.type
_entity_poly.pdbx_seq_one_letter_code
_entity_poly.pdbx_strand_id
1 'polypeptide(L)'
;FCAANKTDDDEGKILFKALGKIETEHASVFKKILKLSTIPTADEPCFTKNRDNLEETKKREIDAVQFYKRAASEATNDRIKQIFLAFMEVEADHLVLANERLL
;
A
#
# COMPACT_ATOMS: atom_id res chain seq x y z
N PHE A 1 -9.32 4.26 6.64
CA PHE A 1 -8.93 5.14 5.52
C PHE A 1 -8.67 6.56 6.03
N CYS A 2 -7.54 6.81 6.72
CA CYS A 2 -7.35 8.11 7.37
C CYS A 2 -7.16 9.27 6.38
N ALA A 3 -6.22 9.16 5.43
CA ALA A 3 -5.93 10.20 4.44
C ALA A 3 -7.20 10.59 3.65
N ALA A 4 -8.00 9.61 3.22
CA ALA A 4 -9.27 9.83 2.55
C ALA A 4 -10.30 10.64 3.37
N ASN A 5 -10.22 10.58 4.70
CA ASN A 5 -11.13 11.31 5.59
C ASN A 5 -10.60 12.70 5.99
N LYS A 6 -9.28 12.91 5.94
CA LYS A 6 -8.62 14.13 6.42
C LYS A 6 -8.21 15.10 5.32
N THR A 7 -7.97 14.60 4.11
CA THR A 7 -7.41 15.40 3.02
C THR A 7 -8.35 16.52 2.59
N ASP A 8 -7.79 17.65 2.20
CA ASP A 8 -8.46 18.87 1.74
C ASP A 8 -8.87 18.87 0.27
N ASP A 9 -8.56 17.80 -0.46
CA ASP A 9 -8.78 17.65 -1.90
C ASP A 9 -9.81 16.56 -2.21
N ASP A 10 -10.83 16.88 -2.99
CA ASP A 10 -11.94 15.95 -3.27
C ASP A 10 -11.53 14.76 -4.12
N GLU A 11 -10.62 14.94 -5.08
CA GLU A 11 -10.05 13.82 -5.85
C GLU A 11 -9.17 12.93 -4.97
N GLY A 12 -8.36 13.54 -4.09
CA GLY A 12 -7.55 12.86 -3.07
C GLY A 12 -8.38 11.97 -2.17
N LYS A 13 -9.57 12.42 -1.74
CA LYS A 13 -10.51 11.58 -0.95
C LYS A 13 -10.90 10.30 -1.70
N ILE A 14 -11.17 10.41 -3.00
CA ILE A 14 -11.54 9.26 -3.84
C ILE A 14 -10.33 8.34 -4.03
N LEU A 15 -9.18 8.92 -4.38
CA LEU A 15 -7.92 8.22 -4.61
C LEU A 15 -7.49 7.41 -3.37
N PHE A 16 -7.35 8.04 -2.20
CA PHE A 16 -6.91 7.35 -0.99
C PHE A 16 -7.93 6.32 -0.49
N LYS A 17 -9.22 6.49 -0.80
CA LYS A 17 -10.23 5.48 -0.50
C LYS A 17 -10.09 4.27 -1.43
N ALA A 18 -9.73 4.48 -2.70
CA ALA A 18 -9.48 3.40 -3.65
C ALA A 18 -8.22 2.62 -3.27
N LEU A 19 -7.09 3.31 -3.06
CA LEU A 19 -5.82 2.72 -2.60
C LEU A 19 -6.02 1.93 -1.31
N GLY A 20 -6.68 2.52 -0.30
CA GLY A 20 -6.90 1.83 0.97
C GLY A 20 -7.73 0.54 0.86
N LYS A 21 -8.62 0.42 -0.14
CA LYS A 21 -9.33 -0.84 -0.39
C LYS A 21 -8.39 -1.92 -0.94
N ILE A 22 -7.48 -1.56 -1.84
CA ILE A 22 -6.48 -2.48 -2.39
C ILE A 22 -5.57 -2.97 -1.25
N GLU A 23 -5.08 -2.06 -0.39
CA GLU A 23 -4.27 -2.44 0.77
C GLU A 23 -5.00 -3.34 1.77
N THR A 24 -6.31 -3.17 1.90
CA THR A 24 -7.13 -4.06 2.73
C THR A 24 -7.15 -5.49 2.17
N GLU A 25 -7.12 -5.65 0.84
CA GLU A 25 -7.00 -6.97 0.21
C GLU A 25 -5.61 -7.57 0.42
N HIS A 26 -4.52 -6.78 0.34
CA HIS A 26 -3.16 -7.23 0.69
C HIS A 26 -3.12 -7.81 2.11
N ALA A 27 -3.65 -7.05 3.07
CA ALA A 27 -3.72 -7.48 4.46
C ALA A 27 -4.60 -8.73 4.67
N SER A 28 -5.71 -8.84 3.91
CA SER A 28 -6.60 -10.01 3.93
C SER A 28 -5.90 -11.29 3.44
N VAL A 29 -5.06 -11.19 2.41
CA VAL A 29 -4.24 -12.31 1.92
C VAL A 29 -3.26 -12.77 2.99
N PHE A 30 -2.49 -11.85 3.60
CA PHE A 30 -1.55 -12.23 4.66
C PHE A 30 -2.23 -12.77 5.90
N LYS A 31 -3.40 -12.23 6.29
CA LYS A 31 -4.22 -12.80 7.37
C LYS A 31 -4.51 -14.28 7.13
N LYS A 32 -4.92 -14.65 5.90
CA LYS A 32 -5.23 -16.03 5.53
C LYS A 32 -3.98 -16.93 5.55
N ILE A 33 -2.86 -16.45 4.98
CA ILE A 33 -1.59 -17.20 4.91
C ILE A 33 -1.06 -17.48 6.32
N LEU A 34 -1.08 -16.47 7.19
CA LEU A 34 -0.55 -16.54 8.55
C LEU A 34 -1.57 -17.09 9.57
N LYS A 35 -2.79 -17.41 9.13
CA LYS A 35 -3.90 -17.88 9.97
C LYS A 35 -4.19 -16.96 11.16
N LEU A 36 -4.10 -15.64 10.94
CA LEU A 36 -4.39 -14.65 11.98
C LEU A 36 -5.90 -14.50 12.19
N SER A 37 -6.33 -14.29 13.42
CA SER A 37 -7.74 -14.04 13.77
C SER A 37 -8.21 -12.66 13.29
N THR A 38 -7.33 -11.67 13.33
CA THR A 38 -7.59 -10.27 12.91
C THR A 38 -6.41 -9.70 12.14
N ILE A 39 -6.64 -8.61 11.42
CA ILE A 39 -5.57 -7.81 10.81
C ILE A 39 -5.06 -6.84 11.88
N PRO A 40 -3.75 -6.80 12.17
CA PRO A 40 -3.18 -5.82 13.09
C PRO A 40 -3.43 -4.39 12.60
N THR A 41 -3.72 -3.48 13.52
CA THR A 41 -3.83 -2.05 13.23
C THR A 41 -2.47 -1.38 13.42
N ALA A 42 -2.06 -0.57 12.45
CA ALA A 42 -0.93 0.36 12.59
C ALA A 42 -1.46 1.78 12.81
N ASP A 43 -0.75 2.57 13.62
CA ASP A 43 -0.99 4.01 13.70
C ASP A 43 -0.14 4.68 12.61
N GLU A 44 -0.81 5.14 11.56
CA GLU A 44 -0.15 5.70 10.38
C GLU A 44 -0.46 7.20 10.28
N PRO A 45 0.55 8.03 10.00
CA PRO A 45 0.33 9.46 9.83
C PRO A 45 -0.57 9.71 8.61
N CYS A 46 -1.42 10.72 8.75
CA CYS A 46 -2.31 11.19 7.70
C CYS A 46 -2.51 12.70 7.90
N PHE A 47 -2.44 13.43 6.80
CA PHE A 47 -2.32 14.87 6.78
C PHE A 47 -3.58 15.52 6.19
N THR A 48 -3.79 16.80 6.50
CA THR A 48 -4.85 17.58 5.86
C THR A 48 -4.48 17.95 4.42
N LYS A 49 -3.22 18.32 4.16
CA LYS A 49 -2.79 18.68 2.80
C LYS A 49 -2.67 17.43 1.94
N ASN A 50 -3.33 17.43 0.78
CA ASN A 50 -3.26 16.33 -0.18
C ASN A 50 -1.81 15.99 -0.60
N ARG A 51 -1.00 17.02 -0.86
CA ARG A 51 0.40 16.85 -1.26
C ARG A 51 1.22 16.09 -0.21
N ASP A 52 1.02 16.37 1.08
CA ASP A 52 1.75 15.70 2.16
C ASP A 52 1.37 14.21 2.24
N ASN A 53 0.10 13.89 2.01
CA ASN A 53 -0.35 12.49 1.91
C ASN A 53 0.26 11.79 0.67
N LEU A 54 0.34 12.45 -0.48
CA LEU A 54 0.93 11.87 -1.70
C LEU A 54 2.44 11.60 -1.56
N GLU A 55 3.19 12.51 -0.92
CA GLU A 55 4.63 12.30 -0.63
C GLU A 55 4.84 11.13 0.35
N GLU A 56 3.99 11.01 1.38
CA GLU A 56 4.05 9.88 2.31
C GLU A 56 3.66 8.55 1.62
N THR A 57 2.61 8.54 0.78
CA THR A 57 2.26 7.39 -0.06
C THR A 57 3.46 6.97 -0.90
N LYS A 58 4.06 7.91 -1.67
CA LYS A 58 5.24 7.63 -2.50
C LYS A 58 6.37 6.96 -1.71
N LYS A 59 6.69 7.47 -0.52
CA LYS A 59 7.73 6.89 0.34
C LYS A 59 7.38 5.44 0.72
N ARG A 60 6.15 5.21 1.16
CA ARG A 60 5.68 3.88 1.58
C ARG A 60 5.66 2.88 0.43
N GLU A 61 5.24 3.29 -0.77
CA GLU A 61 5.24 2.40 -1.93
C GLU A 61 6.66 2.03 -2.37
N ILE A 62 7.62 2.95 -2.26
CA ILE A 62 9.05 2.63 -2.49
C ILE A 62 9.50 1.55 -1.51
N ASP A 63 9.23 1.73 -0.21
CA ASP A 63 9.61 0.78 0.83
C ASP A 63 8.92 -0.59 0.61
N ALA A 64 7.64 -0.60 0.23
CA ALA A 64 6.87 -1.81 -0.02
C ALA A 64 7.37 -2.58 -1.26
N VAL A 65 7.67 -1.89 -2.37
CA VAL A 65 8.30 -2.48 -3.56
C VAL A 65 9.63 -3.14 -3.20
N GLN A 66 10.50 -2.45 -2.44
CA GLN A 66 11.79 -3.03 -2.04
C GLN A 66 11.62 -4.22 -1.10
N PHE A 67 10.68 -4.13 -0.15
CA PHE A 67 10.37 -5.21 0.76
C PHE A 67 9.89 -6.45 0.02
N TYR A 68 8.87 -6.33 -0.84
CA TYR A 68 8.32 -7.48 -1.56
C TYR A 68 9.29 -8.07 -2.56
N LYS A 69 10.09 -7.24 -3.24
CA LYS A 69 11.18 -7.71 -4.10
C LYS A 69 12.17 -8.58 -3.32
N ARG A 70 12.60 -8.10 -2.15
CA ARG A 70 13.51 -8.85 -1.28
C ARG A 70 12.86 -10.14 -0.76
N ALA A 71 11.64 -10.05 -0.25
CA ALA A 71 10.90 -11.20 0.25
C ALA A 71 10.70 -12.28 -0.83
N ALA A 72 10.42 -11.89 -2.07
CA ALA A 72 10.33 -12.80 -3.21
C ALA A 72 11.68 -13.50 -3.52
N SER A 73 12.81 -12.79 -3.33
CA SER A 73 14.15 -13.36 -3.52
C SER A 73 14.55 -14.36 -2.43
N GLU A 74 14.04 -14.17 -1.22
CA GLU A 74 14.32 -15.01 -0.04
C GLU A 74 13.30 -16.17 0.10
N ALA A 75 12.15 -16.09 -0.56
CA ALA A 75 11.10 -17.09 -0.48
C ALA A 75 11.53 -18.44 -1.09
N THR A 76 11.45 -19.49 -0.28
CA THR A 76 11.73 -20.89 -0.69
C THR A 76 10.50 -21.63 -1.22
N ASN A 77 9.30 -21.05 -1.05
CA ASN A 77 8.06 -21.61 -1.56
C ASN A 77 7.60 -20.83 -2.79
N ASP A 78 7.43 -21.52 -3.92
CA ASP A 78 7.08 -20.91 -5.21
C ASP A 78 5.75 -20.13 -5.16
N ARG A 79 4.77 -20.63 -4.41
CA ARG A 79 3.47 -19.94 -4.29
C ARG A 79 3.59 -18.65 -3.49
N ILE A 80 4.37 -18.67 -2.41
CA ILE A 80 4.63 -17.46 -1.60
C ILE A 80 5.45 -16.45 -2.41
N LYS A 81 6.45 -16.92 -3.18
CA LYS A 81 7.22 -16.07 -4.09
C LYS A 81 6.32 -15.38 -5.12
N GLN A 82 5.39 -16.10 -5.74
CA GLN A 82 4.41 -15.52 -6.67
C GLN A 82 3.55 -14.43 -6.01
N ILE A 83 3.12 -14.64 -4.77
CA ILE A 83 2.33 -13.64 -4.03
C ILE A 83 3.14 -12.37 -3.80
N PHE A 84 4.39 -12.49 -3.36
CA PHE A 84 5.25 -11.32 -3.17
C PHE A 84 5.54 -10.58 -4.48
N LEU A 85 5.76 -11.29 -5.59
CA LEU A 85 5.94 -10.64 -6.90
C LEU A 85 4.67 -9.90 -7.34
N ALA A 86 3.50 -10.49 -7.16
CA ALA A 86 2.23 -9.84 -7.49
C ALA A 86 2.01 -8.57 -6.65
N PHE A 87 2.36 -8.59 -5.37
CA PHE A 87 2.22 -7.40 -4.51
C PHE A 87 3.22 -6.33 -4.91
N MET A 88 4.48 -6.69 -5.17
CA MET A 88 5.48 -5.76 -5.70
C MET A 88 5.02 -5.04 -6.97
N GLU A 89 4.35 -5.75 -7.89
CA GLU A 89 3.79 -5.15 -9.11
C GLU A 89 2.69 -4.12 -8.79
N VAL A 90 1.76 -4.45 -7.89
CA VAL A 90 0.70 -3.53 -7.45
C VAL A 90 1.26 -2.29 -6.77
N GLU A 91 2.24 -2.44 -5.87
CA GLU A 91 2.84 -1.27 -5.20
C GLU A 91 3.66 -0.40 -6.17
N ALA A 92 4.24 -1.00 -7.22
CA ALA A 92 4.89 -0.24 -8.27
C ALA A 92 3.88 0.62 -9.06
N ASP A 93 2.68 0.09 -9.34
CA ASP A 93 1.60 0.85 -9.97
C ASP A 93 1.10 1.98 -9.06
N HIS A 94 0.96 1.72 -7.75
CA HIS A 94 0.64 2.76 -6.76
C HIS A 94 1.69 3.88 -6.73
N LEU A 95 2.98 3.52 -6.80
CA LEU A 95 4.08 4.48 -6.85
C LEU A 95 4.04 5.35 -8.10
N VAL A 96 3.75 4.76 -9.27
CA VAL A 96 3.58 5.52 -10.53
C VAL A 96 2.45 6.53 -10.36
N LEU A 97 1.29 6.08 -9.88
CA LEU A 97 0.13 6.94 -9.65
C LEU A 97 0.43 8.09 -8.68
N ALA A 98 1.14 7.83 -7.59
CA ALA A 98 1.55 8.87 -6.65
C ALA A 98 2.48 9.92 -7.29
N ASN A 99 3.42 9.50 -8.14
CA ASN A 99 4.30 10.42 -8.85
C ASN A 99 3.54 11.27 -9.86
N GLU A 100 2.63 10.69 -10.64
CA GLU A 100 1.80 11.43 -11.61
C GLU A 100 0.95 12.52 -10.94
N ARG A 101 0.47 12.25 -9.72
CA ARG A 101 -0.33 13.20 -8.93
C ARG A 101 0.49 14.27 -8.20
N LEU A 102 1.82 14.16 -8.19
CA LEU A 102 2.74 15.13 -7.58
C LEU A 102 3.33 16.13 -8.59
N LEU A 103 3.16 15.88 -9.89
CA LEU A 103 3.55 16.77 -10.99
C LEU A 103 2.63 18.01 -11.06
#